data_AF-A0A447XHM5-F1
#
_entry.id   AF-A0A447XHM5-F1
#
_cell.length_a   1.000
_cell.length_b   1.000
_cell.length_c   1.000
_cell.angle_alpha   90.00
_cell.angle_beta   90.00
_cell.angle_gamma   90.00
#
_symmetry.space_group_name_H-M   'P 1'
#
loop_
_entity.id
_entity.type
_entity.pdbx_description
1 polymer ?
#
loop_
_entity_poly.entity_id
_entity_poly.type
_entity_poly.pdbx_seq_one_letter_code
_entity_poly.pdbx_strand_id
1 'polypeptide(L)'
;MSDLAREITPVNIEEELKSSYLDYAMSVIVGRALPDVRDGLKPVHRRVLYAMNVLGNDWNKAYKKSARVVGDVIGKYHPHGDSAVYDTIVRMAQPFSLRYMLVDGQGNFGSIDGDSAAAMRYTEIRLAKIAHELMADLEKETVDFVDNYDGTEKIPDVMPTKIPNLLVNGSSGIAVGMATNIPPHNLTEVINGCLAYIDDEDISIEGLMEHIPGPDFPTAAIINGRRGIEEAYRTGRGKVYIRARAEVEVDAKTGRETIIVHEIPYQVNKARLIEKIAELVKEKRVEGISALRDESDKDGMRIVIEVKRDAVGEVVLNNLYSQTQLQVSFGINMVALHHGQPKIMNLKDIIAAFVRHRREVVTRRTIFELRKARDRAHILEALAVALANIDPIIELIRHAPTPAEAKTALVANPCSWATLPPCWNVRATMLRVRNGWSQSSACVMVCTT
;
A
#
# COMPACT_ATOMS: atom_id res chain seq x y z
N MET A 1 -0.45 -51.98 28.80
CA MET A 1 0.03 -51.42 27.52
C MET A 1 -1.21 -51.10 26.72
N SER A 2 -1.62 -49.84 26.69
CA SER A 2 -2.85 -49.40 26.02
C SER A 2 -2.59 -49.31 24.53
N ASP A 3 -3.37 -50.06 23.75
CA ASP A 3 -3.49 -49.92 22.31
C ASP A 3 -3.87 -48.47 21.97
N LEU A 4 -2.88 -47.67 21.54
CA LEU A 4 -3.16 -46.44 20.81
C LEU A 4 -3.82 -46.86 19.49
N ALA A 5 -5.11 -46.59 19.37
CA ALA A 5 -5.87 -46.79 18.14
C ALA A 5 -5.17 -46.06 16.98
N ARG A 6 -4.43 -46.81 16.16
CA ARG A 6 -4.04 -46.40 14.81
C ARG A 6 -5.21 -46.70 13.89
N GLU A 7 -6.25 -45.88 13.98
CA GLU A 7 -7.32 -45.90 12.99
C GLU A 7 -6.76 -45.24 11.72
N ILE A 8 -6.32 -46.08 10.76
CA ILE A 8 -5.81 -45.61 9.47
C ILE A 8 -7.02 -45.42 8.57
N THR A 9 -7.41 -44.17 8.34
CA THR A 9 -8.46 -43.85 7.37
C THR A 9 -7.87 -43.88 5.96
N PRO A 10 -8.30 -44.79 5.07
CA PRO A 10 -7.87 -44.76 3.68
C PRO A 10 -8.44 -43.50 3.01
N VAL A 11 -7.57 -42.72 2.36
CA VAL A 11 -7.96 -41.51 1.63
C VAL A 11 -7.76 -41.77 0.14
N ASN A 12 -8.74 -41.39 -0.68
CA ASN A 12 -8.61 -41.47 -2.13
C ASN A 12 -7.57 -40.45 -2.61
N ILE A 13 -6.54 -40.92 -3.30
CA ILE A 13 -5.45 -40.07 -3.77
C ILE A 13 -5.93 -38.95 -4.71
N GLU A 14 -6.93 -39.19 -5.55
CA GLU A 14 -7.46 -38.16 -6.44
C GLU A 14 -8.22 -37.07 -5.69
N GLU A 15 -8.98 -37.45 -4.66
CA GLU A 15 -9.72 -36.51 -3.82
C GLU A 15 -8.76 -35.69 -2.96
N GLU A 16 -7.77 -36.33 -2.34
CA GLU A 16 -6.74 -35.65 -1.56
C GLU A 16 -5.97 -34.66 -2.44
N LEU A 17 -5.47 -35.10 -3.61
CA LEU A 17 -4.74 -34.22 -4.52
C LEU A 17 -5.58 -33.02 -4.97
N LYS A 18 -6.88 -33.23 -5.26
CA LYS A 18 -7.78 -32.12 -5.63
C LYS A 18 -7.97 -31.16 -4.45
N SER A 19 -8.22 -31.66 -3.25
CA SER A 19 -8.45 -30.83 -2.06
C SER A 19 -7.19 -30.05 -1.68
N SER A 20 -6.05 -30.72 -1.46
CA SER A 20 -4.83 -30.04 -1.03
C SER A 20 -4.34 -29.04 -2.09
N TYR A 21 -4.49 -29.36 -3.39
CA TYR A 21 -4.14 -28.43 -4.47
C TYR A 21 -5.04 -27.21 -4.50
N LEU A 22 -6.36 -27.38 -4.36
CA LEU A 22 -7.32 -26.27 -4.34
C LEU A 22 -7.12 -25.37 -3.11
N ASP A 23 -6.90 -25.95 -1.94
CA ASP A 23 -6.65 -25.20 -0.70
C ASP A 23 -5.37 -24.35 -0.81
N TYR A 24 -4.30 -24.96 -1.33
CA TYR A 24 -3.06 -24.26 -1.60
C TYR A 24 -3.24 -23.17 -2.67
N ALA A 25 -3.90 -23.47 -3.78
CA ALA A 25 -4.13 -22.53 -4.87
C ALA A 25 -4.92 -21.31 -4.40
N MET A 26 -6.03 -21.53 -3.68
CA MET A 26 -6.87 -20.46 -3.16
C MET A 26 -6.14 -19.61 -2.11
N SER A 27 -5.38 -20.25 -1.21
CA SER A 27 -4.54 -19.56 -0.23
C SER A 27 -3.49 -18.66 -0.90
N VAL A 28 -2.85 -19.13 -1.98
CA VAL A 28 -1.86 -18.33 -2.71
C VAL A 28 -2.51 -17.19 -3.50
N ILE A 29 -3.65 -17.43 -4.14
CA ILE A 29 -4.38 -16.43 -4.95
C ILE A 29 -4.89 -15.29 -4.07
N VAL A 30 -5.63 -15.61 -3.01
CA VAL A 30 -6.33 -14.62 -2.17
C VAL A 30 -5.43 -14.11 -1.04
N GLY A 31 -4.65 -15.00 -0.43
CA GLY A 31 -3.90 -14.72 0.80
C GLY A 31 -2.44 -14.29 0.60
N ARG A 32 -1.92 -14.24 -0.64
CA ARG A 32 -0.48 -14.00 -0.85
C ARG A 32 -0.10 -13.21 -2.10
N ALA A 33 -0.42 -13.72 -3.29
CA ALA A 33 0.28 -13.33 -4.50
C ALA A 33 -0.32 -12.13 -5.25
N LEU A 34 -1.63 -11.89 -5.09
CA LEU A 34 -2.34 -10.83 -5.79
C LEU A 34 -2.65 -9.65 -4.86
N PRO A 35 -2.63 -8.40 -5.37
CA PRO A 35 -3.06 -7.23 -4.61
C PRO A 35 -4.59 -7.13 -4.56
N ASP A 36 -5.12 -6.48 -3.52
CA ASP A 36 -6.52 -6.03 -3.51
C ASP A 36 -6.66 -4.78 -4.40
N VAL A 37 -7.71 -4.72 -5.23
CA VAL A 37 -7.92 -3.58 -6.14
C VAL A 37 -8.13 -2.26 -5.42
N ARG A 38 -8.66 -2.30 -4.19
CA ARG A 38 -9.05 -1.12 -3.40
C ARG A 38 -7.83 -0.35 -2.88
N ASP A 39 -6.83 -1.04 -2.33
CA ASP A 39 -5.64 -0.43 -1.73
C ASP A 39 -4.32 -0.77 -2.45
N GLY A 40 -4.34 -1.70 -3.40
CA GLY A 40 -3.18 -2.12 -4.15
C GLY A 40 -2.16 -2.95 -3.36
N LEU A 41 -2.50 -3.38 -2.15
CA LEU A 41 -1.58 -4.10 -1.26
C LEU A 41 -1.86 -5.61 -1.28
N LYS A 42 -0.79 -6.39 -1.22
CA LYS A 42 -0.87 -7.80 -0.82
C LYS A 42 -0.88 -7.91 0.70
N PRO A 43 -1.31 -9.03 1.29
CA PRO A 43 -1.44 -9.17 2.74
C PRO A 43 -0.16 -8.85 3.53
N VAL A 44 1.02 -9.26 3.05
CA VAL A 44 2.29 -8.96 3.73
C VAL A 44 2.58 -7.45 3.80
N HIS A 45 2.35 -6.70 2.72
CA HIS A 45 2.54 -5.25 2.69
C HIS A 45 1.57 -4.56 3.67
N ARG A 46 0.29 -4.95 3.63
CA ARG A 46 -0.75 -4.41 4.52
C ARG A 46 -0.40 -4.62 5.99
N ARG A 47 0.01 -5.83 6.35
CA ARG A 47 0.38 -6.20 7.72
C ARG A 47 1.63 -5.47 8.20
N VAL A 48 2.64 -5.27 7.34
CA VAL A 48 3.83 -4.47 7.66
C VAL A 48 3.45 -3.03 7.97
N LEU A 49 2.69 -2.37 7.07
CA LEU A 49 2.29 -0.98 7.26
C LEU A 49 1.42 -0.81 8.52
N TYR A 50 0.46 -1.73 8.72
CA TYR A 50 -0.39 -1.74 9.91
C TYR A 50 0.43 -1.92 11.21
N ALA A 51 1.36 -2.87 11.25
CA ALA A 51 2.23 -3.07 12.41
C ALA A 51 3.09 -1.83 12.71
N MET A 52 3.63 -1.18 11.68
CA MET A 52 4.39 0.07 11.83
C MET A 52 3.51 1.20 12.39
N ASN A 53 2.26 1.29 11.95
CA ASN A 53 1.29 2.26 12.48
C ASN A 53 0.92 1.98 13.94
N VAL A 54 0.64 0.73 14.31
CA VAL A 54 0.37 0.32 15.71
C VAL A 54 1.57 0.60 16.62
N LEU A 55 2.79 0.39 16.11
CA LEU A 55 4.03 0.74 16.81
C LEU A 55 4.23 2.27 16.91
N GLY A 56 3.41 3.10 16.28
CA GLY A 56 3.61 4.55 16.18
C GLY A 56 4.94 4.90 15.55
N ASN A 57 5.34 4.17 14.49
CA ASN A 57 6.58 4.34 13.74
C ASN A 57 6.43 5.37 12.60
N ASP A 58 5.96 6.55 12.97
CA ASP A 58 5.54 7.61 12.04
C ASP A 58 6.73 8.27 11.32
N TRP A 59 6.47 8.89 10.18
CA TRP A 59 7.49 9.55 9.36
C TRP A 59 8.28 10.66 10.07
N ASN A 60 7.71 11.28 11.10
CA ASN A 60 8.32 12.38 11.87
C ASN A 60 8.98 11.91 13.17
N LYS A 61 9.05 10.59 13.41
CA LYS A 61 9.71 10.00 14.57
C LYS A 61 11.08 9.43 14.21
N ALA A 62 11.84 9.06 15.24
CA ALA A 62 13.11 8.37 15.08
C ALA A 62 12.89 6.99 14.46
N TYR A 63 13.87 6.55 13.66
CA TYR A 63 13.86 5.21 13.06
C TYR A 63 13.85 4.12 14.13
N LYS A 64 13.24 2.98 13.81
CA LYS A 64 13.25 1.78 14.65
C LYS A 64 14.00 0.66 13.96
N LYS A 65 14.72 -0.17 14.72
CA LYS A 65 15.40 -1.36 14.18
C LYS A 65 14.44 -2.21 13.36
N SER A 66 14.85 -2.58 12.14
CA SER A 66 14.02 -3.39 11.24
C SER A 66 13.61 -4.71 11.89
N ALA A 67 14.54 -5.36 12.61
CA ALA A 67 14.29 -6.60 13.34
C ALA A 67 13.11 -6.49 14.34
N ARG A 68 12.92 -5.31 14.97
CA ARG A 68 11.79 -5.09 15.89
C ARG A 68 10.47 -5.09 15.14
N VAL A 69 10.39 -4.38 14.01
CA VAL A 69 9.17 -4.32 13.20
C VAL A 69 8.86 -5.69 12.60
N VAL A 70 9.88 -6.39 12.07
CA VAL A 70 9.72 -7.76 11.53
C VAL A 70 9.20 -8.70 12.61
N GLY A 71 9.77 -8.66 13.83
CA GLY A 71 9.32 -9.47 14.97
C GLY A 71 7.85 -9.24 15.33
N ASP A 72 7.41 -7.98 15.40
CA ASP A 72 6.00 -7.65 15.66
C ASP A 72 5.08 -8.14 14.53
N VAL A 73 5.50 -8.03 13.27
CA VAL A 73 4.71 -8.49 12.12
C VAL A 73 4.52 -10.00 12.16
N ILE A 74 5.60 -10.77 12.34
CA ILE A 74 5.50 -12.24 12.34
C ILE A 74 4.80 -12.76 13.59
N GLY A 75 5.00 -12.10 14.74
CA GLY A 75 4.43 -12.53 16.01
C GLY A 75 2.93 -12.21 16.17
N LYS A 76 2.39 -11.24 15.43
CA LYS A 76 0.99 -10.81 15.57
C LYS A 76 0.15 -11.01 14.31
N TYR A 77 0.73 -10.86 13.12
CA TYR A 77 -0.08 -10.66 11.91
C TYR A 77 0.28 -11.59 10.73
N HIS A 78 1.53 -12.04 10.61
CA HIS A 78 2.01 -12.75 9.42
C HIS A 78 2.77 -14.04 9.78
N PRO A 79 2.10 -15.21 9.82
CA PRO A 79 2.67 -16.47 10.28
C PRO A 79 3.56 -17.14 9.21
N HIS A 80 4.54 -16.39 8.71
CA HIS A 80 5.52 -16.81 7.71
C HIS A 80 6.92 -16.35 8.11
N GLY A 81 7.94 -16.76 7.35
CA GLY A 81 9.34 -16.46 7.65
C GLY A 81 9.63 -14.97 7.75
N ASP A 82 10.54 -14.62 8.66
CA ASP A 82 11.04 -13.26 8.90
C ASP A 82 11.69 -12.67 7.64
N SER A 83 12.39 -13.50 6.86
CA SER A 83 12.99 -13.10 5.58
C SER A 83 11.97 -12.55 4.59
N ALA A 84 10.81 -13.20 4.42
CA ALA A 84 9.77 -12.74 3.50
C ALA A 84 9.21 -11.37 3.90
N VAL A 85 9.06 -11.13 5.21
CA VAL A 85 8.62 -9.84 5.75
C VAL A 85 9.70 -8.78 5.56
N TYR A 86 10.95 -9.11 5.88
CA TYR A 86 12.06 -8.16 5.73
C TYR A 86 12.31 -7.80 4.27
N ASP A 87 12.29 -8.75 3.34
CA ASP A 87 12.43 -8.48 1.91
C ASP A 87 11.30 -7.60 1.38
N THR A 88 10.08 -7.78 1.91
CA THR A 88 8.94 -6.91 1.60
C THR A 88 9.22 -5.47 2.07
N ILE A 89 9.70 -5.29 3.30
CA ILE A 89 10.10 -3.99 3.85
C ILE A 89 11.20 -3.36 2.99
N VAL A 90 12.22 -4.15 2.64
CA VAL A 90 13.36 -3.69 1.86
C VAL A 90 12.90 -3.15 0.51
N ARG A 91 12.05 -3.89 -0.20
CA ARG A 91 11.47 -3.41 -1.46
C ARG A 91 10.64 -2.15 -1.28
N MET A 92 9.91 -2.02 -0.15
CA MET A 92 9.16 -0.81 0.21
C MET A 92 9.99 0.44 0.49
N ALA A 93 11.29 0.26 0.74
CA ALA A 93 12.26 1.30 1.03
C ALA A 93 13.26 1.55 -0.12
N GLN A 94 13.09 0.91 -1.27
CA GLN A 94 13.98 1.04 -2.43
C GLN A 94 13.38 1.97 -3.49
N PRO A 95 14.04 3.11 -3.82
CA PRO A 95 13.52 4.09 -4.77
C PRO A 95 13.51 3.59 -6.21
N PHE A 96 14.33 2.59 -6.54
CA PHE A 96 14.35 1.93 -7.85
C PHE A 96 13.31 0.81 -7.98
N SER A 97 12.71 0.37 -6.86
CA SER A 97 11.71 -0.72 -6.83
C SER A 97 10.29 -0.17 -6.85
N LEU A 98 9.98 0.83 -6.03
CA LEU A 98 8.67 1.47 -5.95
C LEU A 98 8.75 2.92 -6.41
N ARG A 99 7.75 3.34 -7.19
CA ARG A 99 7.64 4.72 -7.66
C ARG A 99 7.46 5.72 -6.52
N TYR A 100 6.72 5.33 -5.49
CA TYR A 100 6.52 6.08 -4.25
C TYR A 100 6.75 5.16 -3.05
N MET A 101 7.93 5.29 -2.42
CA MET A 101 8.32 4.48 -1.27
C MET A 101 7.30 4.61 -0.13
N LEU A 102 6.96 3.47 0.48
CA LEU A 102 6.04 3.40 1.62
C LEU A 102 6.77 3.29 2.95
N VAL A 103 8.05 2.92 2.90
CA VAL A 103 8.95 2.83 4.05
C VAL A 103 10.15 3.72 3.79
N ASP A 104 10.57 4.46 4.82
CA ASP A 104 11.83 5.22 4.85
C ASP A 104 12.84 4.40 5.64
N GLY A 105 13.96 4.04 4.99
CA GLY A 105 14.98 3.15 5.51
C GLY A 105 16.31 3.85 5.78
N GLN A 106 16.91 3.59 6.93
CA GLN A 106 18.25 4.03 7.32
C GLN A 106 19.22 2.84 7.34
N GLY A 107 20.34 2.97 6.63
CA GLY A 107 21.34 1.92 6.43
C GLY A 107 21.38 1.42 4.99
N ASN A 108 22.01 0.27 4.75
CA ASN A 108 22.08 -0.32 3.41
C ASN A 108 20.82 -1.14 3.10
N PHE A 109 19.97 -0.62 2.21
CA PHE A 109 18.76 -1.27 1.70
C PHE A 109 18.93 -1.91 0.31
N GLY A 110 20.18 -2.16 -0.08
CA GLY A 110 20.55 -2.71 -1.38
C GLY A 110 20.71 -1.63 -2.45
N SER A 111 21.11 -2.06 -3.63
CA SER A 111 21.45 -1.19 -4.76
C SER A 111 20.79 -1.68 -6.05
N ILE A 112 20.79 -0.81 -7.07
CA ILE A 112 20.36 -1.18 -8.43
C ILE A 112 21.32 -2.18 -9.11
N ASP A 113 22.52 -2.34 -8.55
CA ASP A 113 23.49 -3.38 -8.93
C ASP A 113 23.10 -4.77 -8.44
N GLY A 114 22.04 -4.86 -7.63
CA GLY A 114 21.54 -6.10 -7.05
C GLY A 114 22.27 -6.53 -5.80
N ASP A 115 22.98 -5.61 -5.15
CA ASP A 115 23.46 -5.86 -3.79
C ASP A 115 22.25 -6.04 -2.88
N SER A 116 22.25 -7.12 -2.10
CA SER A 116 21.23 -7.36 -1.09
C SER A 116 21.30 -6.29 0.01
N ALA A 117 20.16 -6.03 0.65
CA ALA A 117 20.13 -5.21 1.85
C ALA A 117 20.98 -5.83 2.96
N ALA A 118 21.51 -4.99 3.85
CA ALA A 118 22.12 -5.47 5.08
C ALA A 118 21.08 -6.22 5.92
N ALA A 119 21.53 -7.13 6.78
CA ALA A 119 20.62 -7.87 7.65
C ALA A 119 19.78 -6.94 8.54
N MET A 120 18.54 -7.34 8.86
CA MET A 120 17.56 -6.55 9.62
C MET A 120 18.01 -6.06 11.02
N ARG A 121 19.13 -6.59 11.55
CA ARG A 121 19.76 -6.13 12.78
C ARG A 121 20.55 -4.82 12.63
N TYR A 122 20.98 -4.49 11.40
CA TYR A 122 21.77 -3.30 11.10
C TYR A 122 20.93 -2.14 10.56
N THR A 123 19.84 -2.46 9.86
CA THR A 123 18.96 -1.45 9.25
C THR A 123 17.90 -0.95 10.24
N GLU A 124 17.42 0.26 9.98
CA GLU A 124 16.31 0.87 10.72
C GLU A 124 15.28 1.42 9.73
N ILE A 125 14.02 1.49 10.15
CA ILE A 125 12.91 1.92 9.30
C ILE A 125 11.91 2.79 10.07
N ARG A 126 11.21 3.62 9.32
CA ARG A 126 9.95 4.30 9.71
C ARG A 126 9.01 4.39 8.51
N LEU A 127 7.76 4.78 8.73
CA LEU A 127 6.82 4.99 7.64
C LEU A 127 7.28 6.16 6.77
N ALA A 128 7.18 6.03 5.46
CA ALA A 128 7.28 7.19 4.58
C ALA A 128 6.04 8.09 4.77
N LYS A 129 6.19 9.40 4.57
CA LYS A 129 5.08 10.36 4.76
C LYS A 129 3.82 9.97 3.96
N ILE A 130 3.99 9.50 2.72
CA ILE A 130 2.88 9.08 1.86
C ILE A 130 2.13 7.85 2.40
N ALA A 131 2.79 6.96 3.14
CA ALA A 131 2.15 5.77 3.69
C ALA A 131 1.07 6.10 4.75
N HIS A 132 1.16 7.27 5.39
CA HIS A 132 0.09 7.74 6.28
C HIS A 132 -1.23 7.97 5.53
N GLU A 133 -1.19 8.38 4.26
CA GLU A 133 -2.40 8.55 3.45
C GLU A 133 -3.06 7.21 3.13
N LEU A 134 -2.32 6.09 3.18
CA LEU A 134 -2.90 4.75 3.04
C LEU A 134 -3.74 4.36 4.27
N MET A 135 -3.30 4.78 5.46
CA MET A 135 -3.85 4.35 6.75
C MET A 135 -4.69 5.42 7.47
N ALA A 136 -4.90 6.57 6.83
CA ALA A 136 -5.65 7.67 7.42
C ALA A 136 -7.11 7.26 7.73
N ASP A 137 -7.63 7.72 8.87
CA ASP A 137 -9.00 7.46 9.36
C ASP A 137 -9.28 5.99 9.73
N LEU A 138 -8.27 5.15 9.94
CA LEU A 138 -8.44 3.74 10.31
C LEU A 138 -9.16 3.57 11.66
N GLU A 139 -8.95 4.49 12.59
CA GLU A 139 -9.57 4.54 13.92
C GLU A 139 -11.06 4.93 13.90
N LYS A 140 -11.59 5.33 12.74
CA LYS A 140 -12.98 5.83 12.58
C LYS A 140 -13.92 4.79 11.95
N GLU A 141 -13.65 3.50 12.15
CA GLU A 141 -14.48 2.39 11.64
C GLU A 141 -14.69 2.47 10.11
N THR A 142 -13.68 2.94 9.37
CA THR A 142 -13.76 3.19 7.92
C THR A 142 -13.63 1.94 7.07
N VAL A 143 -13.09 0.86 7.64
CA VAL A 143 -12.87 -0.43 7.00
C VAL A 143 -13.18 -1.54 7.98
N ASP A 144 -13.46 -2.74 7.46
CA ASP A 144 -13.72 -3.91 8.27
C ASP A 144 -12.41 -4.50 8.82
N PHE A 145 -12.48 -4.98 10.05
CA PHE A 145 -11.38 -5.68 10.72
C PHE A 145 -11.73 -7.16 10.84
N VAL A 146 -10.74 -8.00 10.58
CA VAL A 146 -10.81 -9.46 10.72
C VAL A 146 -9.87 -9.91 11.83
N ASP A 147 -10.11 -11.10 12.37
CA ASP A 147 -9.18 -11.74 13.29
C ASP A 147 -7.86 -12.08 12.58
N ASN A 148 -6.76 -11.98 13.33
CA ASN A 148 -5.48 -12.49 12.89
C ASN A 148 -5.48 -14.04 12.87
N TYR A 149 -4.33 -14.64 12.58
CA TYR A 149 -4.24 -16.08 12.37
C TYR A 149 -4.49 -16.94 13.63
N ASP A 150 -4.39 -16.36 14.84
CA ASP A 150 -4.61 -17.05 16.12
C ASP A 150 -5.81 -16.51 16.93
N GLY A 151 -6.52 -15.51 16.38
CA GLY A 151 -7.70 -14.89 17.01
C GLY A 151 -7.41 -13.93 18.17
N THR A 152 -6.13 -13.62 18.46
CA THR A 152 -5.76 -12.75 19.59
C THR A 152 -5.75 -11.26 19.23
N GLU A 153 -5.58 -10.92 17.95
CA GLU A 153 -5.45 -9.54 17.46
C GLU A 153 -6.40 -9.29 16.29
N LYS A 154 -6.75 -8.02 16.06
CA LYS A 154 -7.53 -7.58 14.89
C LYS A 154 -6.63 -6.92 13.85
N ILE A 155 -6.88 -7.24 12.57
CA ILE A 155 -6.19 -6.64 11.41
C ILE A 155 -7.21 -6.07 10.42
N PRO A 156 -6.89 -4.98 9.71
CA PRO A 156 -7.76 -4.47 8.66
C PRO A 156 -7.78 -5.43 7.46
N ASP A 157 -8.97 -5.73 6.93
CA ASP A 157 -9.11 -6.49 5.68
C ASP A 157 -8.47 -5.72 4.51
N VAL A 158 -8.73 -4.41 4.46
CA VAL A 158 -8.27 -3.46 3.46
C VAL A 158 -7.87 -2.14 4.12
N MET A 159 -6.97 -1.37 3.51
CA MET A 159 -6.65 -0.03 3.98
C MET A 159 -7.67 1.02 3.49
N PRO A 160 -8.00 2.05 4.29
CA PRO A 160 -8.92 3.13 3.87
C PRO A 160 -8.45 3.88 2.62
N THR A 161 -7.13 3.96 2.44
CA THR A 161 -6.37 4.55 1.34
C THR A 161 -6.95 5.80 0.69
N LYS A 162 -6.27 6.94 0.85
CA LYS A 162 -6.63 8.18 0.12
C LYS A 162 -5.99 8.26 -1.25
N ILE A 163 -5.01 7.40 -1.56
CA ILE A 163 -4.28 7.40 -2.83
C ILE A 163 -4.56 6.12 -3.64
N PRO A 164 -4.62 6.19 -4.98
CA PRO A 164 -4.84 5.04 -5.86
C PRO A 164 -3.57 4.16 -5.99
N ASN A 165 -3.13 3.58 -4.88
CA ASN A 165 -1.83 2.94 -4.73
C ASN A 165 -1.58 1.76 -5.70
N LEU A 166 -2.63 1.02 -6.10
CA LEU A 166 -2.47 -0.08 -7.06
C LEU A 166 -1.84 0.37 -8.39
N LEU A 167 -2.32 1.47 -8.96
CA LEU A 167 -1.76 2.01 -10.21
C LEU A 167 -0.48 2.78 -9.97
N VAL A 168 -0.46 3.58 -8.91
CA VAL A 168 0.66 4.48 -8.57
C VAL A 168 1.96 3.70 -8.32
N ASN A 169 1.90 2.62 -7.55
CA ASN A 169 3.08 1.81 -7.22
C ASN A 169 3.18 0.51 -8.04
N GLY A 170 2.12 0.13 -8.74
CA GLY A 170 2.05 -1.13 -9.47
C GLY A 170 2.01 -2.35 -8.54
N SER A 171 2.03 -3.54 -9.14
CA SER A 171 2.14 -4.79 -8.42
C SER A 171 2.60 -5.91 -9.34
N SER A 172 3.53 -6.73 -8.87
CA SER A 172 3.95 -7.94 -9.57
C SER A 172 3.81 -9.16 -8.67
N GLY A 173 3.29 -10.26 -9.18
CA GLY A 173 3.06 -11.47 -8.39
C GLY A 173 2.74 -12.69 -9.24
N ILE A 174 3.26 -13.84 -8.83
CA ILE A 174 3.00 -15.13 -9.45
C ILE A 174 2.14 -15.93 -8.47
N ALA A 175 0.92 -16.26 -8.89
CA ALA A 175 -0.02 -17.08 -8.13
C ALA A 175 -0.07 -18.49 -8.72
N VAL A 176 -1.09 -19.27 -8.35
CA VAL A 176 -1.34 -20.58 -8.97
C VAL A 176 -2.29 -20.39 -10.16
N GLY A 177 -1.85 -20.80 -11.36
CA GLY A 177 -2.63 -20.69 -12.60
C GLY A 177 -2.77 -19.27 -13.17
N MET A 178 -2.23 -18.25 -12.50
CA MET A 178 -2.29 -16.86 -12.94
C MET A 178 -1.13 -16.03 -12.38
N ALA A 179 -0.93 -14.85 -12.95
CA ALA A 179 0.04 -13.87 -12.48
C ALA A 179 -0.56 -12.46 -12.59
N THR A 180 0.06 -11.50 -11.92
CA THR A 180 -0.22 -10.07 -12.06
C THR A 180 1.08 -9.33 -12.33
N ASN A 181 1.03 -8.35 -13.21
CA ASN A 181 2.14 -7.45 -13.52
C ASN A 181 1.58 -6.09 -13.96
N ILE A 182 1.28 -5.25 -12.98
CA ILE A 182 0.76 -3.89 -13.13
C ILE A 182 1.93 -2.93 -13.01
N PRO A 183 2.23 -2.10 -14.02
CA PRO A 183 3.31 -1.15 -13.95
C PRO A 183 2.94 0.05 -13.06
N PRO A 184 3.92 0.75 -12.47
CA PRO A 184 3.71 1.99 -11.74
C PRO A 184 3.30 3.15 -12.67
N HIS A 185 2.65 4.16 -12.09
CA HIS A 185 2.13 5.35 -12.77
C HIS A 185 2.39 6.59 -11.94
N ASN A 186 2.31 7.75 -12.60
CA ASN A 186 2.48 9.02 -11.93
C ASN A 186 1.28 9.34 -11.01
N LEU A 187 1.52 9.72 -9.77
CA LEU A 187 0.47 10.03 -8.79
C LEU A 187 -0.45 11.15 -9.26
N THR A 188 0.10 12.21 -9.87
CA THR A 188 -0.69 13.36 -10.34
C THR A 188 -1.63 12.94 -11.46
N GLU A 189 -1.11 12.19 -12.44
CA GLU A 189 -1.89 11.68 -13.58
C GLU A 189 -3.02 10.76 -13.12
N VAL A 190 -2.73 9.80 -12.23
CA VAL A 190 -3.75 8.87 -11.73
C VAL A 190 -4.81 9.59 -10.91
N ILE A 191 -4.44 10.57 -10.08
CA ILE A 191 -5.41 11.40 -9.34
C ILE A 191 -6.28 12.19 -10.33
N ASN A 192 -5.70 12.81 -11.34
CA ASN A 192 -6.45 13.53 -12.38
C ASN A 192 -7.43 12.61 -13.12
N GLY A 193 -7.02 11.39 -13.47
CA GLY A 193 -7.91 10.39 -14.06
C GLY A 193 -9.05 9.96 -13.12
N CYS A 194 -8.77 9.86 -11.81
CA CYS A 194 -9.80 9.58 -10.80
C CYS A 194 -10.79 10.74 -10.66
N LEU A 195 -10.34 11.99 -10.71
CA LEU A 195 -11.20 13.17 -10.68
C LEU A 195 -12.07 13.24 -11.94
N ALA A 196 -11.49 13.02 -13.13
CA ALA A 196 -12.22 12.97 -14.38
C ALA A 196 -13.34 11.89 -14.36
N TYR A 197 -13.05 10.71 -13.80
CA TYR A 197 -14.07 9.67 -13.59
C TYR A 197 -15.16 10.07 -12.58
N ILE A 198 -14.82 10.85 -11.55
CA ILE A 198 -15.81 11.34 -10.58
C ILE A 198 -16.74 12.37 -11.23
N ASP A 199 -16.21 13.22 -12.11
CA ASP A 199 -16.97 14.22 -12.84
C ASP A 199 -17.86 13.60 -13.93
N ASP A 200 -17.38 12.54 -14.58
CA ASP A 200 -18.12 11.74 -15.57
C ASP A 200 -17.83 10.23 -15.41
N GLU A 201 -18.74 9.49 -14.78
CA GLU A 201 -18.60 8.03 -14.60
C GLU A 201 -18.69 7.24 -15.93
N ASP A 202 -19.26 7.84 -16.98
CA ASP A 202 -19.38 7.25 -18.31
C ASP A 202 -18.15 7.51 -19.19
N ILE A 203 -17.16 8.28 -18.72
CA ILE A 203 -15.91 8.58 -19.43
C ILE A 203 -15.30 7.33 -20.07
N SER A 204 -14.91 7.44 -21.34
CA SER A 204 -14.31 6.33 -22.07
C SER A 204 -12.87 6.06 -21.59
N ILE A 205 -12.33 4.90 -21.96
CA ILE A 205 -10.93 4.56 -21.66
C ILE A 205 -9.99 5.53 -22.38
N GLU A 206 -10.35 5.96 -23.58
CA GLU A 206 -9.64 6.97 -24.35
C GLU A 206 -9.65 8.34 -23.65
N GLY A 207 -10.78 8.75 -23.06
CA GLY A 207 -10.85 9.97 -22.24
C GLY A 207 -9.97 9.87 -21.00
N LEU A 208 -9.96 8.72 -20.31
CA LEU A 208 -9.05 8.50 -19.17
C LEU A 208 -7.58 8.54 -19.58
N MET A 209 -7.26 8.10 -20.80
CA MET A 209 -5.89 8.14 -21.35
C MET A 209 -5.38 9.55 -21.65
N GLU A 210 -6.25 10.56 -21.72
CA GLU A 210 -5.83 11.97 -21.80
C GLU A 210 -5.23 12.44 -20.47
N HIS A 211 -5.69 11.88 -19.36
CA HIS A 211 -5.20 12.17 -18.02
C HIS A 211 -4.08 11.21 -17.57
N ILE A 212 -4.14 9.95 -18.01
CA ILE A 212 -3.17 8.89 -17.70
C ILE A 212 -2.55 8.41 -19.03
N PRO A 213 -1.52 9.09 -19.54
CA PRO A 213 -0.94 8.78 -20.84
C PRO A 213 -0.25 7.41 -20.90
N GLY A 214 0.30 6.94 -19.77
CA GLY A 214 1.04 5.69 -19.70
C GLY A 214 1.69 5.41 -18.35
N PRO A 215 2.44 4.31 -18.24
CA PRO A 215 3.25 4.00 -17.07
C PRO A 215 4.37 5.03 -16.80
N ASP A 216 4.71 5.22 -15.53
CA ASP A 216 5.82 6.06 -15.07
C ASP A 216 6.71 5.23 -14.11
N PHE A 217 7.84 4.76 -14.63
CA PHE A 217 8.74 3.86 -13.91
C PHE A 217 9.68 4.61 -12.96
N PRO A 218 9.99 4.06 -11.76
CA PRO A 218 10.95 4.68 -10.84
C PRO A 218 12.36 4.84 -11.43
N THR A 219 12.72 4.02 -12.40
CA THR A 219 14.03 4.08 -13.09
C THR A 219 13.99 4.95 -14.35
N ALA A 220 12.90 5.70 -14.56
CA ALA A 220 12.64 6.50 -15.75
C ALA A 220 12.70 5.67 -17.05
N ALA A 221 13.73 5.87 -17.87
CA ALA A 221 13.92 5.27 -19.19
C ALA A 221 12.87 5.77 -20.21
N ILE A 222 12.83 5.12 -21.38
CA ILE A 222 11.99 5.53 -22.51
C ILE A 222 11.03 4.40 -22.85
N ILE A 223 9.73 4.67 -22.86
CA ILE A 223 8.73 3.73 -23.41
C ILE A 223 8.66 3.94 -24.92
N ASN A 224 8.94 2.89 -25.69
CA ASN A 224 8.93 2.95 -27.15
C ASN A 224 7.57 2.47 -27.70
N GLY A 225 6.75 3.43 -28.12
CA GLY A 225 5.44 3.22 -28.73
C GLY A 225 4.28 3.19 -27.73
N ARG A 226 3.09 3.57 -28.22
CA ARG A 226 1.88 3.73 -27.38
C ARG A 226 0.90 2.55 -27.48
N ARG A 227 0.89 1.81 -28.59
CA ARG A 227 -0.09 0.74 -28.89
C ARG A 227 -0.24 -0.29 -27.75
N GLY A 228 0.87 -0.70 -27.14
CA GLY A 228 0.86 -1.66 -26.03
C GLY A 228 0.24 -1.13 -24.74
N ILE A 229 0.31 0.19 -24.51
CA ILE A 229 -0.34 0.88 -23.39
C ILE A 229 -1.85 0.91 -23.64
N GLU A 230 -2.27 1.31 -24.84
CA GLU A 230 -3.69 1.39 -25.20
C GLU A 230 -4.38 0.03 -25.11
N GLU A 231 -3.73 -1.02 -25.60
CA GLU A 231 -4.23 -2.40 -25.49
C GLU A 231 -4.35 -2.83 -24.01
N ALA A 232 -3.33 -2.53 -23.20
CA ALA A 232 -3.35 -2.83 -21.77
C ALA A 232 -4.48 -2.10 -21.06
N TYR A 233 -4.67 -0.81 -21.31
CA TYR A 233 -5.71 -0.03 -20.65
C TYR A 233 -7.13 -0.42 -21.08
N ARG A 234 -7.31 -0.94 -22.30
CA ARG A 234 -8.60 -1.47 -22.78
C ARG A 234 -8.92 -2.86 -22.23
N THR A 235 -7.93 -3.75 -22.17
CA THR A 235 -8.18 -5.19 -21.95
C THR A 235 -7.63 -5.74 -20.65
N GLY A 236 -6.80 -4.97 -19.93
CA GLY A 236 -6.00 -5.44 -18.82
C GLY A 236 -4.70 -6.14 -19.24
N ARG A 237 -4.45 -6.34 -20.54
CA ARG A 237 -3.24 -7.02 -21.05
C ARG A 237 -2.59 -6.24 -22.18
N GLY A 238 -1.27 -6.16 -22.17
CA GLY A 238 -0.52 -5.53 -23.24
C GLY A 238 0.96 -5.72 -23.08
N LYS A 239 1.73 -5.25 -24.06
CA LYS A 239 3.19 -5.38 -24.05
C LYS A 239 3.82 -4.05 -24.45
N VAL A 240 4.65 -3.51 -23.57
CA VAL A 240 5.39 -2.25 -23.82
C VAL A 240 6.89 -2.53 -23.88
N TYR A 241 7.59 -1.78 -24.72
CA TYR A 241 9.05 -1.85 -24.82
C TYR A 241 9.65 -0.69 -24.04
N ILE A 242 10.55 -1.00 -23.11
CA ILE A 242 11.25 -0.01 -22.29
C ILE A 242 12.71 -0.03 -22.73
N ARG A 243 13.23 1.14 -23.10
CA ARG A 243 14.56 1.35 -23.64
C ARG A 243 15.34 2.29 -22.71
N ALA A 244 16.59 1.94 -22.43
CA ALA A 244 17.52 2.77 -21.67
C ALA A 244 17.72 4.12 -22.35
N ARG A 245 17.76 5.20 -21.55
CA ARG A 245 18.12 6.53 -22.04
C ARG A 245 19.62 6.57 -22.23
N ALA A 246 20.05 6.62 -23.48
CA ALA A 246 21.46 6.68 -23.86
C ALA A 246 21.67 7.74 -24.93
N GLU A 247 22.84 8.37 -24.92
CA GLU A 247 23.28 9.33 -25.92
C GLU A 247 24.68 8.97 -26.43
N VAL A 248 24.98 9.40 -27.66
CA VAL A 248 26.31 9.25 -28.26
C VAL A 248 26.99 10.61 -28.22
N GLU A 249 28.02 10.75 -27.39
CA GLU A 249 28.85 11.95 -27.34
C GLU A 249 30.06 11.80 -28.25
N VAL A 250 30.42 12.87 -28.95
CA VAL A 250 31.62 12.92 -29.80
C VAL A 250 32.66 13.82 -29.13
N ASP A 251 33.84 13.29 -28.82
CA ASP A 251 34.94 14.09 -28.31
C ASP A 251 35.47 15.01 -29.42
N ALA A 252 35.30 16.32 -29.24
CA ALA A 252 35.72 17.34 -30.21
C ALA A 252 37.24 17.36 -30.48
N LYS A 253 38.07 16.83 -29.58
CA LYS A 253 39.54 16.81 -29.73
C LYS A 253 40.03 15.53 -30.38
N THR A 254 39.43 14.39 -30.07
CA THR A 254 39.92 13.08 -30.52
C THR A 254 39.06 12.44 -31.61
N GLY A 255 37.87 12.98 -31.87
CA GLY A 255 36.86 12.44 -32.80
C GLY A 255 36.31 11.08 -32.37
N ARG A 256 36.53 10.66 -31.11
CA ARG A 256 36.03 9.38 -30.61
C ARG A 256 34.60 9.52 -30.12
N GLU A 257 33.77 8.56 -30.48
CA GLU A 257 32.40 8.45 -30.01
C GLU A 257 32.35 7.67 -28.70
N THR A 258 31.52 8.11 -27.77
CA THR A 258 31.28 7.44 -26.49
C THR A 258 29.77 7.37 -26.26
N ILE A 259 29.27 6.17 -25.97
CA ILE A 259 27.88 5.98 -25.58
C ILE A 259 27.78 6.16 -24.07
N ILE A 260 26.90 7.04 -23.62
CA ILE A 260 26.62 7.28 -22.21
C ILE A 260 25.18 6.85 -21.92
N VAL A 261 25.00 5.91 -20.99
CA VAL A 261 23.69 5.47 -20.52
C VAL A 261 23.39 6.11 -19.17
N HIS A 262 22.31 6.87 -19.12
CA HIS A 262 21.86 7.64 -17.95
C HIS A 262 20.76 6.94 -17.15
N GLU A 263 19.93 6.14 -17.82
CA GLU A 263 18.77 5.47 -17.22
C GLU A 263 18.62 4.07 -17.81
N ILE A 264 18.28 3.08 -16.98
CA ILE A 264 18.04 1.69 -17.43
C ILE A 264 16.57 1.28 -17.23
N PRO A 265 16.09 0.27 -17.98
CA PRO A 265 14.71 -0.19 -17.84
C PRO A 265 14.38 -0.72 -16.43
N TYR A 266 13.09 -0.66 -16.09
CA TYR A 266 12.57 -1.12 -14.80
C TYR A 266 12.88 -2.61 -14.54
N GLN A 267 13.28 -2.94 -13.30
CA GLN A 267 13.68 -4.29 -12.85
C GLN A 267 14.92 -4.87 -13.54
N VAL A 268 15.71 -4.07 -14.26
CA VAL A 268 17.02 -4.48 -14.78
C VAL A 268 18.08 -4.28 -13.72
N ASN A 269 18.92 -5.29 -13.53
CA ASN A 269 20.08 -5.22 -12.66
C ASN A 269 21.27 -4.61 -13.44
N LYS A 270 21.83 -3.50 -12.93
CA LYS A 270 22.92 -2.77 -13.60
C LYS A 270 24.19 -3.61 -13.76
N ALA A 271 24.68 -4.24 -12.69
CA ALA A 271 25.89 -5.06 -12.74
C ALA A 271 25.78 -6.24 -13.72
N ARG A 272 24.64 -6.95 -13.74
CA ARG A 272 24.36 -8.03 -14.70
C ARG A 272 24.27 -7.54 -16.14
N LEU A 273 23.72 -6.34 -16.35
CA LEU A 273 23.69 -5.72 -17.66
C LEU A 273 25.11 -5.45 -18.17
N ILE A 274 25.96 -4.86 -17.33
CA ILE A 274 27.36 -4.56 -17.64
C ILE A 274 28.15 -5.85 -17.90
N GLU A 275 27.97 -6.87 -17.06
CA GLU A 275 28.56 -8.21 -17.25
C GLU A 275 28.15 -8.81 -18.60
N LYS A 276 26.86 -8.70 -18.95
CA LYS A 276 26.36 -9.22 -20.23
C LYS A 276 26.94 -8.47 -21.44
N ILE A 277 27.12 -7.16 -21.34
CA ILE A 277 27.77 -6.36 -22.39
C ILE A 277 29.23 -6.83 -22.54
N ALA A 278 29.97 -7.00 -21.44
CA ALA A 278 31.35 -7.47 -21.47
C ALA A 278 31.48 -8.88 -22.08
N GLU A 279 30.55 -9.79 -21.77
CA GLU A 279 30.46 -11.13 -22.36
C GLU A 279 30.27 -11.05 -23.88
N LEU A 280 29.32 -10.24 -24.37
CA LEU A 280 29.07 -10.09 -25.81
C LEU A 280 30.25 -9.50 -26.58
N VAL A 281 31.01 -8.60 -25.96
CA VAL A 281 32.25 -8.05 -26.52
C VAL A 281 33.34 -9.12 -26.59
N LYS A 282 33.49 -9.93 -25.53
CA LYS A 282 34.47 -11.03 -25.48
C LYS A 282 34.18 -12.12 -26.52
N GLU A 283 32.91 -12.44 -26.74
CA GLU A 283 32.44 -13.39 -27.74
C GLU A 283 32.46 -12.85 -29.18
N LYS A 284 32.83 -11.58 -29.38
CA LYS A 284 32.77 -10.86 -30.68
C LYS A 284 31.38 -10.86 -31.32
N ARG A 285 30.33 -10.95 -30.50
CA ARG A 285 28.94 -10.78 -30.95
C ARG A 285 28.55 -9.32 -31.13
N VAL A 286 29.18 -8.45 -30.33
CA VAL A 286 29.12 -7.00 -30.48
C VAL A 286 30.56 -6.50 -30.68
N GLU A 287 30.84 -6.02 -31.88
CA GLU A 287 32.12 -5.39 -32.20
C GLU A 287 32.03 -3.86 -32.06
N GLY A 288 33.17 -3.18 -32.08
CA GLY A 288 33.21 -1.71 -32.01
C GLY A 288 33.27 -1.10 -30.61
N ILE A 289 33.29 -1.90 -29.53
CA ILE A 289 33.49 -1.40 -28.16
C ILE A 289 34.96 -1.50 -27.78
N SER A 290 35.56 -0.40 -27.29
CA SER A 290 36.96 -0.37 -26.80
C SER A 290 37.06 -0.55 -25.29
N ALA A 291 36.17 0.08 -24.53
CA ALA A 291 36.14 0.01 -23.08
C ALA A 291 34.72 0.15 -22.54
N LEU A 292 34.48 -0.44 -21.38
CA LEU A 292 33.23 -0.37 -20.63
C LEU A 292 33.55 0.03 -19.19
N ARG A 293 32.93 1.11 -18.70
CA ARG A 293 33.11 1.60 -17.32
C ARG A 293 31.78 1.94 -16.69
N ASP A 294 31.70 1.71 -15.39
CA ASP A 294 30.62 2.20 -14.56
C ASP A 294 31.13 3.42 -13.77
N GLU A 295 30.66 4.60 -14.16
CA GLU A 295 30.98 5.87 -13.52
C GLU A 295 29.77 6.40 -12.74
N SER A 296 28.86 5.49 -12.32
CA SER A 296 27.72 5.84 -11.48
C SER A 296 28.17 6.28 -10.09
N ASP A 297 27.59 7.37 -9.60
CA ASP A 297 27.89 7.93 -8.28
C ASP A 297 26.59 8.19 -7.50
N LYS A 298 26.66 9.07 -6.48
CA LYS A 298 25.48 9.46 -5.69
C LYS A 298 24.55 10.41 -6.44
N ASP A 299 25.05 11.10 -7.46
CA ASP A 299 24.35 12.14 -8.21
C ASP A 299 23.64 11.59 -9.45
N GLY A 300 24.06 10.42 -9.95
CA GLY A 300 23.34 9.74 -11.02
C GLY A 300 23.96 8.44 -11.51
N MET A 301 23.19 7.71 -12.31
CA MET A 301 23.68 6.54 -13.03
C MET A 301 24.42 7.00 -14.28
N ARG A 302 25.63 6.45 -14.51
CA ARG A 302 26.42 6.77 -15.71
C ARG A 302 27.24 5.56 -16.16
N ILE A 303 26.73 4.83 -17.14
CA ILE A 303 27.47 3.72 -17.76
C ILE A 303 28.12 4.23 -19.04
N VAL A 304 29.44 4.10 -19.13
CA VAL A 304 30.26 4.62 -20.23
C VAL A 304 30.72 3.47 -21.11
N ILE A 305 30.41 3.54 -22.40
CA ILE A 305 30.83 2.57 -23.40
C ILE A 305 31.62 3.33 -24.46
N GLU A 306 32.94 3.18 -24.44
CA GLU A 306 33.80 3.78 -25.45
C GLU A 306 33.74 3.00 -26.75
N VAL A 307 33.60 3.72 -27.87
CA VAL A 307 33.50 3.15 -29.21
C VAL A 307 34.86 3.23 -29.89
N LYS A 308 35.22 2.19 -30.66
CA LYS A 308 36.44 2.17 -31.48
C LYS A 308 36.31 3.17 -32.64
N ARG A 309 37.44 3.68 -33.12
CA ARG A 309 37.49 4.70 -34.19
C ARG A 309 36.90 4.24 -35.53
N ASP A 310 36.84 2.93 -35.75
CA ASP A 310 36.33 2.28 -36.96
C ASP A 310 34.85 1.88 -36.85
N ALA A 311 34.21 2.14 -35.70
CA ALA A 311 32.82 1.81 -35.45
C ALA A 311 31.96 3.07 -35.26
N VAL A 312 30.69 2.97 -35.62
CA VAL A 312 29.69 4.03 -35.46
C VAL A 312 28.88 3.75 -34.19
N GLY A 313 28.89 4.68 -33.24
CA GLY A 313 28.27 4.57 -31.93
C GLY A 313 26.77 4.30 -31.99
N GLU A 314 26.05 4.92 -32.92
CA GLU A 314 24.61 4.63 -33.11
C GLU A 314 24.34 3.17 -33.53
N VAL A 315 25.21 2.58 -34.35
CA VAL A 315 25.08 1.18 -34.78
C VAL A 315 25.38 0.25 -33.61
N VAL A 316 26.43 0.54 -32.84
CA VAL A 316 26.77 -0.20 -31.61
C VAL A 316 25.62 -0.11 -30.61
N LEU A 317 25.06 1.07 -30.37
CA LEU A 317 23.94 1.28 -29.46
C LEU A 317 22.69 0.49 -29.88
N ASN A 318 22.34 0.51 -31.18
CA ASN A 318 21.21 -0.28 -31.69
C ASN A 318 21.43 -1.80 -31.53
N ASN A 319 22.65 -2.28 -31.77
CA ASN A 319 23.02 -3.67 -31.51
C ASN A 319 22.88 -4.01 -30.02
N LEU A 320 23.35 -3.14 -29.13
CA LEU A 320 23.22 -3.29 -27.69
C LEU A 320 21.75 -3.36 -27.25
N TYR A 321 20.87 -2.51 -27.79
CA TYR A 321 19.42 -2.59 -27.52
C TYR A 321 18.82 -3.94 -27.92
N SER A 322 19.28 -4.53 -29.03
CA SER A 322 18.74 -5.81 -29.51
C SER A 322 19.25 -7.04 -28.76
N GLN A 323 20.47 -6.98 -28.19
CA GLN A 323 21.16 -8.14 -27.62
C GLN A 323 21.28 -8.11 -26.09
N THR A 324 20.93 -7.00 -25.44
CA THR A 324 21.07 -6.80 -23.99
C THR A 324 19.79 -6.27 -23.35
N GLN A 325 19.78 -6.20 -22.02
CA GLN A 325 18.67 -5.59 -21.26
C GLN A 325 18.68 -4.04 -21.29
N LEU A 326 19.49 -3.41 -22.15
CA LEU A 326 19.31 -1.99 -22.47
C LEU A 326 17.95 -1.73 -23.15
N GLN A 327 17.33 -2.75 -23.73
CA GLN A 327 15.91 -2.71 -24.09
C GLN A 327 15.23 -3.99 -23.60
N VAL A 328 14.11 -3.84 -22.88
CA VAL A 328 13.32 -4.98 -22.40
C VAL A 328 11.86 -4.80 -22.80
N SER A 329 11.13 -5.91 -22.82
CA SER A 329 9.67 -5.85 -22.91
C SER A 329 9.03 -6.07 -21.55
N PHE A 330 8.13 -5.18 -21.17
CA PHE A 330 7.30 -5.32 -19.99
C PHE A 330 5.91 -5.81 -20.41
N GLY A 331 5.55 -7.03 -19.99
CA GLY A 331 4.23 -7.60 -20.20
C GLY A 331 3.27 -7.11 -19.14
N ILE A 332 2.35 -6.22 -19.49
CA ILE A 332 1.30 -5.72 -18.61
C ILE A 332 0.21 -6.80 -18.49
N ASN A 333 -0.14 -7.16 -17.27
CA ASN A 333 -1.23 -8.06 -16.96
C ASN A 333 -1.90 -7.62 -15.65
N MET A 334 -2.99 -6.86 -15.79
CA MET A 334 -3.66 -6.17 -14.69
C MET A 334 -4.66 -7.10 -13.99
N VAL A 335 -4.13 -7.97 -13.14
CA VAL A 335 -4.93 -8.88 -12.30
C VAL A 335 -4.92 -8.41 -10.85
N ALA A 336 -6.10 -8.21 -10.27
CA ALA A 336 -6.27 -7.84 -8.86
C ALA A 336 -7.45 -8.60 -8.24
N LEU A 337 -7.47 -8.67 -6.92
CA LEU A 337 -8.61 -9.20 -6.18
C LEU A 337 -9.69 -8.13 -6.11
N HIS A 338 -10.87 -8.47 -6.63
CA HIS A 338 -12.07 -7.65 -6.52
C HIS A 338 -13.15 -8.48 -5.83
N HIS A 339 -13.55 -8.07 -4.62
CA HIS A 339 -14.43 -8.84 -3.73
C HIS A 339 -13.94 -10.27 -3.49
N GLY A 340 -12.65 -10.42 -3.20
CA GLY A 340 -12.01 -11.73 -2.91
C GLY A 340 -11.78 -12.63 -4.13
N GLN A 341 -12.17 -12.19 -5.33
CA GLN A 341 -12.00 -12.97 -6.56
C GLN A 341 -10.95 -12.34 -7.47
N PRO A 342 -10.02 -13.13 -8.05
CA PRO A 342 -9.07 -12.62 -9.02
C PRO A 342 -9.78 -12.25 -10.33
N LYS A 343 -9.58 -11.02 -10.79
CA LYS A 343 -10.13 -10.53 -12.06
C LYS A 343 -9.05 -9.83 -12.87
N ILE A 344 -9.10 -10.03 -14.20
CA ILE A 344 -8.40 -9.16 -15.15
C ILE A 344 -9.25 -7.90 -15.26
N MET A 345 -8.63 -6.75 -15.05
CA MET A 345 -9.31 -5.46 -14.99
C MET A 345 -8.67 -4.50 -15.99
N ASN A 346 -9.48 -3.71 -16.68
CA ASN A 346 -8.99 -2.63 -17.52
C ASN A 346 -8.70 -1.37 -16.66
N LEU A 347 -8.23 -0.27 -17.27
CA LEU A 347 -7.91 0.96 -16.53
C LEU A 347 -9.13 1.56 -15.82
N LYS A 348 -10.27 1.62 -16.52
CA LYS A 348 -11.53 2.17 -15.99
C LYS A 348 -12.04 1.35 -14.81
N ASP A 349 -11.98 0.03 -14.89
CA ASP A 349 -12.43 -0.88 -13.83
C ASP A 349 -11.64 -0.66 -12.52
N ILE A 350 -10.32 -0.46 -12.63
CA ILE A 350 -9.45 -0.22 -11.46
C ILE A 350 -9.79 1.13 -10.82
N ILE A 351 -9.94 2.19 -11.63
CA ILE A 351 -10.31 3.53 -11.15
C ILE A 351 -11.70 3.50 -10.49
N ALA A 352 -12.68 2.86 -11.13
CA ALA A 352 -14.03 2.73 -10.60
C ALA A 352 -14.05 1.98 -9.26
N ALA A 353 -13.26 0.91 -9.12
CA ALA A 353 -13.14 0.18 -7.87
C ALA A 353 -12.52 1.02 -6.74
N PHE A 354 -11.47 1.79 -7.05
CA PHE A 354 -10.86 2.72 -6.09
C PHE A 354 -11.82 3.84 -5.67
N VAL A 355 -12.49 4.50 -6.62
CA VAL A 355 -13.44 5.58 -6.34
C VAL A 355 -14.62 5.08 -5.51
N ARG A 356 -15.14 3.88 -5.79
CA ARG A 356 -16.19 3.25 -4.98
C ARG A 356 -15.73 2.99 -3.55
N HIS A 357 -14.52 2.47 -3.37
CA HIS A 357 -13.92 2.28 -2.05
C HIS A 357 -13.78 3.60 -1.29
N ARG A 358 -13.33 4.67 -1.97
CA ARG A 358 -13.26 6.02 -1.38
C ARG A 358 -14.62 6.54 -0.94
N ARG A 359 -15.68 6.34 -1.74
CA ARG A 359 -17.05 6.73 -1.39
C ARG A 359 -17.52 6.01 -0.12
N GLU A 360 -17.26 4.71 -0.02
CA GLU A 360 -17.58 3.92 1.17
C GLU A 360 -16.83 4.42 2.41
N VAL A 361 -15.52 4.59 2.31
CA VAL A 361 -14.66 5.07 3.41
C VAL A 361 -15.10 6.45 3.90
N VAL A 362 -15.37 7.40 3.01
CA VAL A 362 -15.83 8.75 3.38
C VAL A 362 -17.22 8.70 4.03
N THR A 363 -18.11 7.84 3.53
CA THR A 363 -19.45 7.66 4.11
C THR A 363 -19.37 7.10 5.53
N ARG A 364 -18.61 6.01 5.72
CA ARG A 364 -18.39 5.38 7.05
C ARG A 364 -17.75 6.38 8.03
N ARG A 365 -16.73 7.12 7.60
CA ARG A 365 -16.12 8.18 8.40
C ARG A 365 -17.13 9.24 8.84
N THR A 366 -17.95 9.72 7.91
CA THR A 366 -18.96 10.75 8.19
C THR A 366 -20.02 10.25 9.16
N ILE A 367 -20.44 9.00 9.05
CA ILE A 367 -21.36 8.35 9.99
C ILE A 367 -20.73 8.24 11.38
N PHE A 368 -19.45 7.85 11.45
CA PHE A 368 -18.71 7.76 12.71
C PHE A 368 -18.62 9.13 13.41
N GLU A 369 -18.22 10.16 12.66
CA GLU A 369 -18.11 11.54 13.18
C GLU A 369 -19.48 12.09 13.60
N LEU A 370 -20.54 11.82 12.84
CA LEU A 370 -21.91 12.19 13.20
C LEU A 370 -22.37 11.50 14.50
N ARG A 371 -22.06 10.21 14.68
CA ARG A 371 -22.37 9.47 15.91
C ARG A 371 -21.64 10.08 17.10
N LYS A 372 -20.33 10.33 16.99
CA LYS A 372 -19.52 10.98 18.04
C LYS A 372 -20.00 12.39 18.36
N ALA A 373 -20.38 13.17 17.35
CA ALA A 373 -20.92 14.52 17.53
C ALA A 373 -22.26 14.48 18.26
N ARG A 374 -23.16 13.55 17.93
CA ARG A 374 -24.44 13.34 18.63
C ARG A 374 -24.23 12.90 20.07
N ASP A 375 -23.32 11.95 20.31
CA ASP A 375 -22.99 11.50 21.68
C ASP A 375 -22.44 12.67 22.51
N ARG A 376 -21.59 13.51 21.91
CA ARG A 376 -21.05 14.69 22.59
C ARG A 376 -22.11 15.77 22.82
N ALA A 377 -22.98 16.03 21.85
CA ALA A 377 -24.08 16.97 21.98
C ALA A 377 -25.02 16.54 23.11
N HIS A 378 -25.36 15.26 23.20
CA HIS A 378 -26.18 14.72 24.27
C HIS A 378 -25.57 14.92 25.66
N ILE A 379 -24.26 14.69 25.81
CA ILE A 379 -23.53 14.97 27.06
C ILE A 379 -23.57 16.47 27.39
N LEU A 380 -23.37 17.34 26.40
CA LEU A 380 -23.38 18.79 26.61
C LEU A 380 -24.77 19.32 26.97
N GLU A 381 -25.82 18.80 26.36
CA GLU A 381 -27.21 19.11 26.73
C GLU A 381 -27.49 18.73 28.19
N ALA A 382 -27.07 17.54 28.61
CA ALA A 382 -27.22 17.11 30.00
C ALA A 382 -26.43 18.00 30.97
N LEU A 383 -25.21 18.39 30.63
CA LEU A 383 -24.40 19.31 31.44
C LEU A 383 -25.00 20.72 31.48
N ALA A 384 -25.60 21.21 30.39
CA ALA A 384 -26.27 22.50 30.35
C ALA A 384 -27.50 22.53 31.25
N VAL A 385 -28.33 21.47 31.21
CA VAL A 385 -29.45 21.30 32.14
C VAL A 385 -28.96 21.23 33.58
N ALA A 386 -27.88 20.49 33.84
CA ALA A 386 -27.35 20.37 35.18
C ALA A 386 -26.78 21.68 35.73
N LEU A 387 -26.10 22.46 34.88
CA LEU A 387 -25.60 23.79 35.25
C LEU A 387 -26.73 24.77 35.56
N ALA A 388 -27.84 24.71 34.80
CA ALA A 388 -29.02 25.52 35.06
C ALA A 388 -29.73 25.17 36.38
N ASN A 389 -29.50 23.96 36.92
CA ASN A 389 -30.13 23.46 38.15
C ASN A 389 -29.08 23.01 39.19
N ILE A 390 -27.96 23.73 39.26
CA ILE A 390 -26.78 23.27 39.99
C ILE A 390 -27.05 23.05 41.49
N ASP A 391 -27.80 23.95 42.13
CA ASP A 391 -28.07 23.89 43.57
C ASP A 391 -28.88 22.63 43.98
N PRO A 392 -30.07 22.36 43.39
CA PRO A 392 -30.83 21.16 43.74
C PRO A 392 -30.16 19.86 43.29
N ILE A 393 -29.30 19.87 42.25
CA ILE A 393 -28.48 18.71 41.89
C ILE A 393 -27.41 18.44 42.97
N ILE A 394 -26.72 19.47 43.46
CA ILE A 394 -25.74 19.32 44.55
C ILE A 394 -26.43 18.80 45.82
N GLU A 395 -27.61 19.31 46.15
CA GLU A 395 -28.36 18.87 47.32
C GLU A 395 -28.77 17.39 47.22
N LEU A 396 -29.28 16.95 46.07
CA LEU A 396 -29.63 15.55 45.81
C LEU A 396 -28.40 14.64 45.93
N ILE A 397 -27.26 15.05 45.35
CA ILE A 397 -26.00 14.29 45.44
C ILE A 397 -25.50 14.22 46.90
N ARG A 398 -25.60 15.30 47.67
CA ARG A 398 -25.18 15.34 49.08
C ARG A 398 -26.02 14.44 49.99
N HIS A 399 -27.32 14.30 49.71
CA HIS A 399 -28.22 13.45 50.49
C HIS A 399 -28.19 11.98 50.07
N ALA A 400 -27.58 11.65 48.93
CA ALA A 400 -27.49 10.28 48.46
C ALA A 400 -26.43 9.48 49.26
N PRO A 401 -26.78 8.30 49.80
CA PRO A 401 -25.84 7.46 50.55
C PRO A 401 -24.69 6.90 49.69
N THR A 402 -24.95 6.66 48.41
CA THR A 402 -23.98 6.09 47.46
C THR A 402 -24.04 6.76 46.09
N PRO A 403 -22.94 6.76 45.32
CA PRO A 403 -22.93 7.27 43.94
C PRO A 403 -23.93 6.55 43.01
N ALA A 404 -24.21 5.27 43.28
CA ALA A 404 -25.18 4.48 42.51
C ALA A 404 -26.62 4.93 42.77
N GLU A 405 -26.95 5.25 44.03
CA GLU A 405 -28.24 5.81 44.41
C GLU A 405 -28.41 7.24 43.89
N ALA A 406 -27.36 8.07 43.98
CA ALA A 406 -27.36 9.43 43.41
C ALA A 406 -27.68 9.39 41.90
N LYS A 407 -27.01 8.49 41.16
CA LYS A 407 -27.27 8.30 39.72
C LYS A 407 -28.71 7.89 39.44
N THR A 408 -29.26 6.98 40.25
CA THR A 408 -30.63 6.50 40.08
C THR A 408 -31.64 7.62 40.34
N ALA A 409 -31.41 8.42 41.39
CA ALA A 409 -32.25 9.57 41.75
C ALA A 409 -32.18 10.72 40.71
N LEU A 410 -31.01 10.98 40.12
CA LEU A 410 -30.85 11.95 39.04
C LEU A 410 -31.64 11.54 37.78
N VAL A 411 -31.60 10.24 37.43
CA VAL A 411 -32.32 9.71 36.26
C VAL A 411 -33.83 9.61 36.51
N ALA A 412 -34.27 9.42 37.76
CA ALA A 412 -35.68 9.29 38.11
C ALA A 412 -36.47 10.62 38.06
N ASN A 413 -35.79 11.77 38.09
CA ASN A 413 -36.42 13.09 38.14
C ASN A 413 -36.20 13.96 36.87
N PRO A 414 -36.36 13.46 35.63
CA PRO A 414 -35.97 14.22 34.43
C PRO A 414 -36.79 15.50 34.19
N CYS A 415 -38.04 15.54 34.68
CA CYS A 415 -38.98 16.64 34.42
C CYS A 415 -38.83 17.84 35.39
N SER A 416 -38.13 17.71 36.53
CA SER A 416 -37.95 18.81 37.48
C SER A 416 -36.80 19.75 37.12
N TRP A 417 -35.96 19.38 36.14
CA TRP A 417 -34.76 20.12 35.74
C TRP A 417 -34.97 21.00 34.49
N ALA A 418 -36.13 20.95 33.84
CA ALA A 418 -36.37 21.58 32.54
C ALA A 418 -36.93 23.00 32.68
N THR A 419 -36.07 23.97 33.01
CA THR A 419 -36.35 25.41 32.90
C THR A 419 -35.43 26.07 31.86
N LEU A 420 -35.35 25.50 30.66
CA LEU A 420 -34.65 26.12 29.52
C LEU A 420 -35.62 26.97 28.68
N PRO A 421 -35.20 28.15 28.18
CA PRO A 421 -36.05 29.05 27.41
C PRO A 421 -36.49 28.46 26.04
N PRO A 422 -37.57 28.99 25.43
CA PRO A 422 -38.33 28.32 24.35
C PRO A 422 -37.56 28.02 23.06
N CYS A 423 -36.38 28.59 22.86
CA CYS A 423 -35.54 28.36 21.68
C CYS A 423 -34.83 27.00 21.66
N TRP A 424 -34.85 26.25 22.78
CA TRP A 424 -34.20 24.94 22.92
C TRP A 424 -35.19 23.82 23.25
N ASN A 425 -36.32 23.78 22.54
CA ASN A 425 -37.33 22.74 22.69
C ASN A 425 -36.89 21.41 22.05
N VAL A 426 -35.77 20.86 22.53
CA VAL A 426 -35.34 19.48 22.24
C VAL A 426 -36.09 18.59 23.21
N ARG A 427 -36.91 17.66 22.69
CA ARG A 427 -37.61 16.64 23.49
C ARG A 427 -36.61 15.96 24.43
N ALA A 428 -36.70 16.29 25.71
CA ALA A 428 -35.92 15.70 26.80
C ALA A 428 -36.17 14.18 26.81
N THR A 429 -35.29 13.45 26.13
CA THR A 429 -35.29 11.99 26.14
C THR A 429 -34.14 11.56 27.04
N MET A 430 -34.27 11.81 28.34
CA MET A 430 -33.54 11.02 29.33
C MET A 430 -34.31 9.71 29.48
N LEU A 431 -34.01 8.67 28.70
CA LEU A 431 -34.03 7.26 29.15
C LEU A 431 -33.78 6.22 28.04
N ARG A 432 -33.05 5.17 28.45
CA ARG A 432 -32.69 3.90 27.78
C ARG A 432 -31.38 3.86 26.99
N VAL A 433 -30.30 3.74 27.76
CA VAL A 433 -29.06 3.09 27.30
C VAL A 433 -29.37 1.61 27.04
N ARG A 434 -29.50 1.22 25.78
CA ARG A 434 -29.49 -0.18 25.34
C ARG A 434 -28.03 -0.63 25.25
N ASN A 435 -27.67 -1.59 26.10
CA ASN A 435 -26.57 -2.54 26.01
C ASN A 435 -25.18 -2.03 25.60
N GLY A 436 -24.28 -1.95 26.60
CA GLY A 436 -22.86 -2.25 26.44
C GLY A 436 -21.88 -1.08 26.56
N TRP A 437 -21.32 -0.89 27.78
CA TRP A 437 -20.01 -0.27 28.13
C TRP A 437 -19.72 1.16 27.57
N SER A 438 -19.34 2.18 28.37
CA SER A 438 -18.34 2.25 29.43
C SER A 438 -18.76 3.16 30.61
N GLN A 439 -18.16 2.92 31.79
CA GLN A 439 -18.42 3.61 33.06
C GLN A 439 -17.94 5.08 33.15
N SER A 440 -17.53 5.71 32.06
CA SER A 440 -16.72 6.95 32.15
C SER A 440 -17.52 8.27 32.07
N SER A 441 -18.77 8.26 31.63
CA SER A 441 -19.48 9.51 31.29
C SER A 441 -20.39 10.05 32.40
N ALA A 442 -20.52 9.36 33.53
CA ALA A 442 -21.34 9.80 34.66
C ALA A 442 -20.55 10.62 35.71
N CYS A 443 -19.25 10.84 35.51
CA CYS A 443 -18.34 11.36 36.54
C CYS A 443 -17.75 12.75 36.24
N VAL A 444 -18.40 13.56 35.39
CA VAL A 444 -17.85 14.90 35.03
C VAL A 444 -18.39 16.02 35.94
N MET A 445 -19.14 15.71 37.00
CA MET A 445 -19.61 16.71 37.97
C MET A 445 -19.30 16.33 39.42
N VAL A 446 -18.24 15.55 39.66
CA VAL A 446 -17.76 15.25 41.02
C VAL A 446 -16.23 15.14 40.97
N CYS A 447 -15.53 16.26 40.80
CA CYS A 447 -14.12 16.46 41.18
C CYS A 447 -13.67 17.84 40.71
N THR A 448 -14.08 18.90 41.40
CA THR A 448 -13.39 20.20 41.45
C THR A 448 -14.02 21.05 42.55
N THR A 449 -13.75 20.64 43.78
CA THR A 449 -13.52 21.48 44.97
C THR A 449 -12.82 20.64 46.01
#